data_AF-A0A4Y2CG47-F1
#
_entry.id   AF-A0A4Y2CG47-F1
#
_cell.length_a   1.000
_cell.length_b   1.000
_cell.length_c   1.000
_cell.angle_alpha   90.00
_cell.angle_beta   90.00
_cell.angle_gamma   90.00
#
_symmetry.space_group_name_H-M   'P 1'
#
loop_
_entity.id
_entity.type
_entity.pdbx_description
1 polymer ?
#
loop_
_entity_poly.entity_id
_entity_poly.type
_entity_poly.pdbx_seq_one_letter_code
_entity_poly.pdbx_strand_id
1 'polypeptide(L)'
;MLTGAWEVGLSEIFVPRTWFNIGNHNNKYSITYEETKIVEKDYVEYDIRVKIDEGTTDEDVIDNINQSIEEKCGHFVLFALDHRNINVHTAPNYELHLTAADAPRLLTMLNLPREDRIIKTSESFVFRKPSKTNKDNVLKIISRNLKRHFIIRTTRFNHKYTDIDNLHHELFQHINFNLMQTGIGGAADFIFDFKEDKVEITVQKNVELEFRLLYAPIFMRMLSMTKDVVLTGKTLHVLQKVDRPPLNEYFRVSITDKPTIPEKVKKTEHLELEVGFYKNSEQFFSSFKHLAFNHLANNKVKIHIPDTSTVNLQDGLRDLLGFKKSTLYGGTHI
;
A
#
# COMPACT_ATOMS: atom_id res chain seq x y z
N MET A 1 -42.37 -9.40 -73.90
CA MET A 1 -41.31 -9.97 -73.04
C MET A 1 -40.09 -9.11 -73.22
N LEU A 2 -39.61 -8.42 -72.19
CA LEU A 2 -38.37 -7.66 -72.25
C LEU A 2 -37.22 -8.63 -71.97
N THR A 3 -36.40 -8.88 -72.99
CA THR A 3 -35.16 -9.65 -72.93
C THR A 3 -33.98 -8.69 -72.99
N GLY A 4 -33.16 -8.65 -71.94
CA GLY A 4 -31.92 -7.92 -71.84
C GLY A 4 -31.13 -8.40 -70.62
N ALA A 5 -29.80 -8.35 -70.68
CA ALA A 5 -28.95 -8.64 -69.54
C ALA A 5 -29.13 -7.52 -68.50
N TRP A 6 -29.54 -7.89 -67.28
CA TRP A 6 -29.57 -6.98 -66.15
C TRP A 6 -28.21 -7.07 -65.44
N GLU A 7 -27.41 -6.02 -65.51
CA GLU A 7 -26.31 -5.85 -64.57
C GLU A 7 -26.92 -5.52 -63.19
N VAL A 8 -26.81 -6.45 -62.26
CA VAL A 8 -27.00 -6.14 -60.85
C VAL A 8 -25.72 -5.46 -60.39
N GLY A 9 -25.69 -4.12 -60.47
CA GLY A 9 -24.70 -3.36 -59.74
C GLY A 9 -24.93 -3.60 -58.25
N LEU A 10 -24.02 -4.33 -57.59
CA LEU A 10 -23.86 -4.22 -56.15
C LEU A 10 -23.48 -2.75 -55.90
N SER A 11 -24.45 -1.96 -55.46
CA SER A 11 -24.12 -0.66 -54.90
C SER A 11 -23.21 -0.92 -53.70
N GLU A 12 -22.01 -0.36 -53.72
CA GLU A 12 -21.31 -0.08 -52.47
C GLU A 12 -22.25 0.82 -51.66
N ILE A 13 -22.97 0.23 -50.72
CA ILE A 13 -23.73 0.99 -49.74
C ILE A 13 -22.68 1.62 -48.83
N PHE A 14 -22.23 2.82 -49.18
CA PHE A 14 -21.62 3.73 -48.23
C PHE A 14 -22.70 4.12 -47.23
N VAL A 15 -22.90 3.29 -46.19
CA VAL A 15 -23.66 3.72 -45.01
C VAL A 15 -22.72 4.66 -44.26
N PRO A 16 -22.94 6.00 -44.28
CA PRO A 16 -22.25 6.85 -43.31
C PRO A 16 -22.57 6.25 -41.93
N ARG A 17 -21.55 5.97 -41.12
CA ARG A 17 -21.61 5.31 -39.79
C ARG A 17 -22.48 6.13 -38.81
N THR A 18 -23.76 6.22 -39.13
CA THR A 18 -24.79 6.96 -38.41
C THR A 18 -25.31 6.12 -37.25
N TRP A 19 -25.06 4.81 -37.26
CA TRP A 19 -25.39 3.89 -36.19
C TRP A 19 -24.41 2.71 -36.16
N PHE A 20 -24.26 2.09 -34.99
CA PHE A 20 -23.37 0.97 -34.75
C PHE A 20 -24.16 -0.19 -34.14
N ASN A 21 -24.05 -1.37 -34.73
CA ASN A 21 -24.65 -2.60 -34.20
C ASN A 21 -23.58 -3.46 -33.53
N ILE A 22 -23.69 -3.59 -32.21
CA ILE A 22 -22.77 -4.35 -31.37
C ILE A 22 -23.44 -5.66 -30.98
N GLY A 23 -22.81 -6.77 -31.33
CA GLY A 23 -23.19 -8.13 -30.96
C GLY A 23 -22.03 -8.87 -30.30
N ASN A 24 -22.29 -10.11 -29.88
CA ASN A 24 -21.30 -10.95 -29.16
C ASN A 24 -19.99 -11.20 -29.92
N HIS A 25 -19.95 -10.93 -31.23
CA HIS A 25 -18.79 -11.17 -32.09
C HIS A 25 -17.90 -9.92 -32.28
N ASN A 26 -18.37 -8.73 -31.89
CA ASN A 26 -17.65 -7.46 -32.11
C ASN A 26 -17.69 -6.53 -30.89
N ASN A 27 -17.86 -7.06 -29.68
CA ASN A 27 -18.02 -6.26 -28.46
C ASN A 27 -16.83 -6.31 -27.48
N LYS A 28 -15.75 -7.06 -27.76
CA LYS A 28 -14.68 -7.27 -26.76
C LYS A 28 -13.36 -6.60 -27.11
N TYR A 29 -12.69 -6.11 -26.08
CA TYR A 29 -11.30 -5.69 -26.13
C TYR A 29 -10.62 -5.93 -24.78
N SER A 30 -9.30 -5.82 -24.75
CA SER A 30 -8.56 -5.78 -23.48
C SER A 30 -7.58 -4.63 -23.48
N ILE A 31 -7.32 -4.08 -22.30
CA ILE A 31 -6.31 -3.07 -22.08
C ILE A 31 -5.35 -3.53 -20.99
N THR A 32 -4.06 -3.43 -21.27
CA THR A 32 -2.99 -3.63 -20.29
C THR A 32 -2.38 -2.28 -19.97
N TYR A 33 -2.32 -1.91 -18.70
CA TYR A 33 -1.78 -0.64 -18.24
C TYR A 33 -0.99 -0.83 -16.94
N GLU A 34 -0.13 0.13 -16.62
CA GLU A 34 0.59 0.15 -15.35
C GLU A 34 -0.27 0.79 -14.26
N GLU A 35 -0.51 0.04 -13.19
CA GLU A 35 -1.13 0.55 -11.97
C GLU A 35 -0.07 0.59 -10.86
N THR A 36 -0.05 1.67 -10.08
CA THR A 36 0.79 1.71 -8.89
C THR A 36 0.04 1.06 -7.74
N LYS A 37 0.57 -0.04 -7.21
CA LYS A 37 0.05 -0.69 -6.00
C LYS A 37 1.01 -0.52 -4.86
N ILE A 38 0.47 -0.28 -3.67
CA ILE A 38 1.23 -0.28 -2.43
C ILE A 38 1.41 -1.74 -2.00
N VAL A 39 2.66 -2.17 -1.87
CA VAL A 39 3.02 -3.54 -1.49
C VAL A 39 3.77 -3.53 -0.16
N GLU A 40 3.35 -4.40 0.76
CA GLU A 40 4.05 -4.64 2.03
C GLU A 40 5.29 -5.52 1.80
N LYS A 41 6.42 -5.15 2.40
CA LYS A 41 7.65 -5.95 2.40
C LYS A 41 8.12 -6.21 3.83
N ASP A 42 8.93 -7.23 4.03
CA ASP A 42 9.54 -7.49 5.35
C ASP A 42 10.67 -6.50 5.66
N TYR A 43 11.37 -6.05 4.61
CA TYR A 43 12.30 -4.93 4.67
C TYR A 43 12.37 -4.23 3.30
N VAL A 44 12.84 -2.98 3.31
CA VAL A 44 13.09 -2.17 2.10
C VAL A 44 14.47 -1.55 2.23
N GLU A 45 15.23 -1.58 1.14
CA GLU A 45 16.54 -0.93 1.04
C GLU A 45 16.45 0.31 0.16
N TYR A 46 17.05 1.40 0.61
CA TYR A 46 17.17 2.66 -0.11
C TYR A 46 18.65 2.97 -0.35
N ASP A 47 19.06 2.96 -1.62
CA ASP A 47 20.37 3.44 -2.02
C ASP A 47 20.30 4.96 -2.28
N ILE A 48 20.94 5.73 -1.42
CA ILE A 48 20.89 7.19 -1.44
C ILE A 48 22.25 7.70 -1.88
N ARG A 49 22.26 8.34 -3.05
CA ARG A 49 23.47 8.91 -3.62
C ARG A 49 23.58 10.35 -3.18
N VAL A 50 24.69 10.68 -2.53
CA VAL A 50 25.00 12.03 -2.10
C VAL A 50 26.24 12.51 -2.84
N LYS A 51 26.11 13.69 -3.45
CA LYS A 51 27.24 14.43 -4.01
C LYS A 51 27.79 15.36 -2.94
N ILE A 52 29.08 15.26 -2.68
CA ILE A 52 29.76 16.14 -1.75
C ILE A 52 30.76 16.93 -2.59
N ASP A 53 30.44 18.16 -2.95
CA ASP A 53 31.30 18.97 -3.81
C ASP A 53 32.51 19.52 -3.04
N GLU A 54 33.51 20.03 -3.75
CA GLU A 54 34.64 20.72 -3.14
C GLU A 54 34.28 22.18 -2.84
N GLY A 55 34.56 22.65 -1.62
CA GLY A 55 34.35 24.04 -1.21
C GLY A 55 32.97 24.36 -0.65
N THR A 56 32.06 23.40 -0.57
CA THR A 56 30.79 23.52 0.18
C THR A 56 31.04 23.60 1.68
N THR A 57 30.19 24.34 2.40
CA THR A 57 30.29 24.42 3.85
C THR A 57 29.87 23.11 4.52
N ASP A 58 30.23 22.94 5.79
CA ASP A 58 29.84 21.76 6.56
C ASP A 58 28.30 21.63 6.64
N GLU A 59 27.60 22.76 6.77
CA GLU A 59 26.12 22.85 6.78
C GLU A 59 25.52 22.41 5.44
N ASP A 60 26.01 22.95 4.31
CA ASP A 60 25.51 22.59 2.98
C ASP A 60 25.62 21.08 2.69
N VAL A 61 26.69 20.45 3.18
CA VAL A 61 26.87 19.00 3.00
C VAL A 61 25.81 18.23 3.78
N ILE A 62 25.54 18.64 5.01
CA ILE A 62 24.54 17.98 5.86
C ILE A 62 23.13 18.18 5.31
N ASP A 63 22.82 19.39 4.84
CA ASP A 63 21.54 19.68 4.21
C ASP A 63 21.33 18.84 2.95
N ASN A 64 22.37 18.69 2.11
CA ASN A 64 22.29 17.84 0.92
C ASN A 64 22.09 16.35 1.27
N ILE A 65 22.77 15.85 2.32
CA ILE A 65 22.55 14.48 2.82
C ILE A 65 21.10 14.31 3.25
N ASN A 66 20.59 15.21 4.10
CA ASN A 66 19.24 15.13 4.63
C ASN A 66 18.18 15.26 3.54
N GLN A 67 18.37 16.17 2.58
CA GLN A 67 17.47 16.32 1.43
C GLN A 67 17.46 15.05 0.56
N SER A 68 18.63 14.48 0.27
CA SER A 68 18.74 13.24 -0.51
C SER A 68 18.06 12.05 0.19
N ILE A 69 18.11 12.01 1.53
CA ILE A 69 17.39 11.02 2.34
C ILE A 69 15.88 11.26 2.28
N GLU A 70 15.45 12.51 2.50
CA GLU A 70 14.05 12.90 2.52
C GLU A 70 13.35 12.56 1.19
N GLU A 71 13.98 12.89 0.07
CA GLU A 71 13.44 12.61 -1.27
C GLU A 71 13.25 11.10 -1.55
N LYS A 72 14.01 10.24 -0.88
CA LYS A 72 13.99 8.79 -1.12
C LYS A 72 13.17 8.00 -0.12
N CYS A 73 13.27 8.34 1.16
CA CYS A 73 12.59 7.61 2.22
C CYS A 73 11.96 8.50 3.30
N GLY A 74 12.00 9.83 3.18
CA GLY A 74 11.47 10.75 4.19
C GLY A 74 12.42 10.98 5.38
N HIS A 75 11.94 11.64 6.44
CA HIS A 75 12.76 12.10 7.57
C HIS A 75 13.05 11.04 8.64
N PHE A 76 13.29 9.78 8.26
CA PHE A 76 13.55 8.71 9.23
C PHE A 76 15.02 8.61 9.64
N VAL A 77 15.93 9.16 8.85
CA VAL A 77 17.34 9.33 9.22
C VAL A 77 17.67 10.80 9.07
N LEU A 78 18.25 11.40 10.11
CA LEU A 78 18.58 12.82 10.14
C LEU A 78 20.00 13.01 10.66
N PHE A 79 20.78 13.79 9.93
CA PHE A 79 22.08 14.27 10.36
C PHE A 79 21.90 15.70 10.89
N ALA A 80 22.19 15.93 12.17
CA ALA A 80 22.11 17.23 12.80
C ALA A 80 23.52 17.70 13.19
N LEU A 81 23.98 18.79 12.59
CA LEU A 81 25.25 19.40 12.92
C LEU A 81 25.10 20.26 14.20
N ASP A 82 25.93 19.98 15.20
CA ASP A 82 26.03 20.76 16.43
C ASP A 82 27.50 21.16 16.64
N HIS A 83 27.84 22.37 16.22
CA HIS A 83 29.20 22.90 16.19
C HIS A 83 30.18 22.00 15.42
N ARG A 84 30.99 21.20 16.13
CA ARG A 84 31.95 20.24 15.56
C ARG A 84 31.48 18.79 15.67
N ASN A 85 30.31 18.55 16.25
CA ASN A 85 29.73 17.23 16.36
C ASN A 85 28.59 17.08 15.37
N ILE A 86 28.32 15.85 14.99
CA ILE A 86 27.17 15.50 14.17
C ILE A 86 26.41 14.39 14.87
N ASN A 87 25.13 14.66 15.11
CA ASN A 87 24.21 13.71 15.71
C ASN A 87 23.42 13.06 14.59
N VAL A 88 23.60 11.75 14.42
CA VAL A 88 22.87 10.96 13.43
C VAL A 88 21.72 10.31 14.15
N HIS A 89 20.51 10.77 13.90
CA HIS A 89 19.27 10.22 14.44
C HIS A 89 18.67 9.24 13.44
N THR A 90 18.33 8.04 13.91
CA THR A 90 17.66 7.02 13.10
C THR A 90 16.36 6.65 13.82
N ALA A 91 15.23 6.66 13.10
CA ALA A 91 13.93 6.34 13.63
C ALA A 91 13.82 4.84 13.99
N PRO A 92 12.90 4.46 14.89
CA PRO A 92 12.82 3.09 15.38
C PRO A 92 12.36 2.13 14.29
N ASN A 93 13.27 1.29 13.76
CA ASN A 93 13.14 0.31 12.67
C ASN A 93 13.91 0.65 11.39
N TYR A 94 14.53 1.83 11.33
CA TYR A 94 15.48 2.16 10.28
C TYR A 94 16.89 1.80 10.74
N GLU A 95 17.75 1.45 9.78
CA GLU A 95 19.17 1.27 10.00
C GLU A 95 19.90 2.05 8.92
N LEU A 96 20.87 2.87 9.32
CA LEU A 96 21.80 3.50 8.39
C LEU A 96 23.03 2.62 8.25
N HIS A 97 23.30 2.17 7.03
CA HIS A 97 24.43 1.33 6.65
C HIS A 97 25.42 2.18 5.85
N LEU A 98 26.63 2.30 6.39
CA LEU A 98 27.76 2.97 5.76
C LEU A 98 28.81 1.92 5.45
N THR A 99 29.00 1.60 4.18
CA THR A 99 30.02 0.63 3.76
C THR A 99 31.33 1.34 3.45
N ALA A 100 32.46 0.67 3.69
CA ALA A 100 33.77 1.21 3.35
C ALA A 100 33.96 1.38 1.83
N ALA A 101 33.25 0.58 1.03
CA ALA A 101 33.29 0.64 -0.43
C ALA A 101 32.51 1.84 -0.98
N ASP A 102 31.30 2.08 -0.46
CA ASP A 102 30.35 3.01 -1.07
C ASP A 102 30.23 4.35 -0.35
N ALA A 103 30.56 4.41 0.95
CA ALA A 103 30.53 5.63 1.77
C ALA A 103 31.87 6.01 2.44
N PRO A 104 33.05 5.83 1.81
CA PRO A 104 34.33 6.05 2.47
C PRO A 104 34.56 7.50 2.92
N ARG A 105 33.99 8.49 2.21
CA ARG A 105 34.13 9.91 2.57
C ARG A 105 33.25 10.23 3.77
N LEU A 106 32.01 9.73 3.79
CA LEU A 106 31.12 9.94 4.93
C LEU A 106 31.67 9.28 6.19
N LEU A 107 32.20 8.04 6.12
CA LEU A 107 32.92 7.42 7.25
C LEU A 107 34.06 8.30 7.76
N THR A 108 34.87 8.85 6.84
CA THR A 108 35.97 9.74 7.21
C THR A 108 35.47 11.04 7.86
N MET A 109 34.38 11.62 7.34
CA MET A 109 33.74 12.84 7.86
C MET A 109 33.11 12.61 9.23
N LEU A 110 32.58 11.42 9.50
CA LEU A 110 32.10 11.01 10.82
C LEU A 110 33.24 10.58 11.76
N ASN A 111 34.52 10.76 11.36
CA ASN A 111 35.68 10.33 12.15
C ASN A 111 35.63 8.82 12.51
N LEU A 112 35.11 8.01 11.60
CA LEU A 112 35.00 6.56 11.76
C LEU A 112 36.14 5.84 11.01
N PRO A 113 36.52 4.63 11.44
CA PRO A 113 37.40 3.77 10.65
C PRO A 113 36.75 3.45 9.29
N ARG A 114 37.59 3.13 8.29
CA ARG A 114 37.12 2.70 6.96
C ARG A 114 36.69 1.24 6.97
N GLU A 115 35.68 0.96 7.77
CA GLU A 115 35.06 -0.35 7.93
C GLU A 115 33.54 -0.18 7.86
N ASP A 116 32.83 -1.26 7.53
CA ASP A 116 31.37 -1.22 7.43
C ASP A 116 30.75 -0.91 8.80
N ARG A 117 29.82 0.04 8.81
CA ARG A 117 29.17 0.53 10.02
C ARG A 117 27.66 0.54 9.87
N ILE A 118 26.98 0.09 10.92
CA ILE A 118 25.52 0.13 11.03
C ILE A 118 25.15 1.00 12.22
N ILE A 119 24.38 2.05 11.98
CA ILE A 119 23.82 2.94 12.99
C ILE A 119 22.32 2.63 13.09
N LYS A 120 21.88 2.16 14.27
CA LYS A 120 20.49 1.72 14.52
C LYS A 120 19.70 2.66 15.42
N THR A 121 20.41 3.49 16.18
CA THR A 121 19.88 4.45 17.13
C THR A 121 20.67 5.75 17.02
N SER A 122 20.25 6.79 17.74
CA SER A 122 20.99 8.05 17.73
C SER A 122 22.44 7.88 18.20
N GLU A 123 23.39 8.28 17.36
CA GLU A 123 24.83 8.27 17.65
C GLU A 123 25.43 9.65 17.33
N SER A 124 26.39 10.08 18.15
CA SER A 124 27.09 11.36 17.99
C SER A 124 28.53 11.11 17.54
N PHE A 125 28.97 11.83 16.52
CA PHE A 125 30.31 11.72 15.96
C PHE A 125 31.01 13.07 15.94
N VAL A 126 32.34 13.06 16.01
CA VAL A 126 33.14 14.27 15.78
C VAL A 126 33.26 14.48 14.28
N PHE A 127 32.73 15.60 13.78
CA PHE A 127 32.70 15.90 12.37
C PHE A 127 34.07 16.39 11.88
N ARG A 128 34.58 15.75 10.83
CA ARG A 128 35.81 16.11 10.12
C ARG A 128 35.46 16.70 8.78
N LYS A 129 36.18 17.76 8.41
CA LYS A 129 36.01 18.41 7.12
C LYS A 129 36.25 17.43 5.96
N PRO A 130 35.43 17.50 4.90
CA PRO A 130 35.58 16.64 3.74
C PRO A 130 36.96 16.82 3.05
N SER A 131 37.57 15.72 2.61
CA SER A 131 38.75 15.75 1.75
C SER A 131 38.40 16.18 0.31
N LYS A 132 39.34 16.83 -0.38
CA LYS A 132 39.21 17.31 -1.78
C LYS A 132 39.24 16.15 -2.79
N THR A 133 38.13 15.43 -2.96
CA THR A 133 37.97 14.38 -3.99
C THR A 133 36.52 14.21 -4.47
N ASN A 134 36.29 14.27 -5.78
CA ASN A 134 34.96 14.19 -6.45
C ASN A 134 34.41 12.76 -6.67
N LYS A 135 34.27 11.94 -5.62
CA LYS A 135 33.55 10.65 -5.73
C LYS A 135 32.19 10.73 -5.04
N ASP A 136 31.17 10.21 -5.72
CA ASP A 136 29.82 10.00 -5.17
C ASP A 136 29.91 9.09 -3.93
N ASN A 137 29.13 9.41 -2.90
CA ASN A 137 28.94 8.51 -1.75
C ASN A 137 27.55 7.90 -1.84
N VAL A 138 27.46 6.59 -1.64
CA VAL A 138 26.18 5.91 -1.54
C VAL A 138 26.00 5.46 -0.09
N LEU A 139 24.99 6.00 0.56
CA LEU A 139 24.54 5.56 1.86
C LEU A 139 23.33 4.65 1.67
N LYS A 140 23.28 3.55 2.44
CA LYS A 140 22.17 2.61 2.38
C LYS A 140 21.31 2.77 3.63
N ILE A 141 20.02 2.97 3.46
CA ILE A 141 19.05 2.95 4.56
C ILE A 141 18.20 1.71 4.42
N ILE A 142 18.09 0.93 5.49
CA ILE A 142 17.25 -0.26 5.54
C ILE A 142 16.08 0.03 6.48
N SER A 143 14.86 0.00 5.94
CA SER A 143 13.63 0.01 6.72
C SER A 143 13.20 -1.43 6.99
N ARG A 144 13.07 -1.81 8.26
CA ARG A 144 12.63 -3.15 8.67
C ARG A 144 11.23 -3.10 9.27
N ASN A 145 10.60 -4.27 9.35
CA ASN A 145 9.38 -4.43 10.12
C ASN A 145 9.58 -4.05 11.59
N LEU A 146 8.63 -3.31 12.16
CA LEU A 146 8.62 -2.95 13.58
C LEU A 146 7.50 -3.70 14.28
N LYS A 147 7.83 -4.50 15.30
CA LYS A 147 6.82 -5.10 16.18
C LYS A 147 6.71 -4.29 17.46
N ARG A 148 5.60 -3.57 17.63
CA ARG A 148 5.29 -2.78 18.82
C ARG A 148 4.42 -3.61 19.76
N HIS A 149 4.68 -3.50 21.06
CA HIS A 149 3.94 -4.22 22.09
C HIS A 149 3.22 -3.25 23.02
N PHE A 150 1.95 -3.53 23.27
CA PHE A 150 1.08 -2.77 24.16
C PHE A 150 0.51 -3.73 25.20
N ILE A 151 0.36 -3.26 26.43
CA ILE A 151 -0.27 -4.03 27.50
C ILE A 151 -1.64 -3.44 27.76
N ILE A 152 -2.68 -4.24 27.54
CA ILE A 152 -4.08 -3.85 27.72
C ILE A 152 -4.62 -4.53 28.95
N ARG A 153 -5.20 -3.73 29.84
CA ARG A 153 -5.84 -4.22 31.06
C ARG A 153 -7.31 -4.48 30.79
N THR A 154 -7.85 -5.53 31.40
CA THR A 154 -9.27 -5.86 31.31
C THR A 154 -10.13 -4.77 31.96
N THR A 155 -9.85 -4.39 33.21
CA THR A 155 -10.53 -3.30 33.95
C THR A 155 -9.66 -2.76 35.11
N ARG A 156 -9.99 -1.56 35.63
CA ARG A 156 -9.36 -0.94 36.83
C ARG A 156 -10.34 -0.62 38.00
N PHE A 157 -11.58 -1.08 37.99
CA PHE A 157 -12.58 -0.56 38.94
C PHE A 157 -12.47 -1.07 40.38
N ASN A 158 -12.75 -0.14 41.29
CA ASN A 158 -12.85 -0.29 42.74
C ASN A 158 -14.32 -0.17 43.22
N HIS A 159 -15.31 -0.22 42.31
CA HIS A 159 -16.72 -0.05 42.64
C HIS A 159 -17.41 -1.41 42.75
N LYS A 160 -18.15 -1.59 43.85
CA LYS A 160 -18.96 -2.77 44.13
C LYS A 160 -19.95 -2.99 42.99
N TYR A 161 -19.71 -3.97 42.13
CA TYR A 161 -20.74 -4.49 41.24
C TYR A 161 -21.87 -5.06 42.11
N THR A 162 -22.98 -4.35 42.16
CA THR A 162 -24.23 -4.87 42.74
C THR A 162 -25.05 -5.64 41.72
N ASP A 163 -24.67 -5.61 40.44
CA ASP A 163 -25.43 -6.26 39.36
C ASP A 163 -24.50 -7.08 38.45
N ILE A 164 -24.53 -8.40 38.63
CA ILE A 164 -23.69 -9.37 37.90
C ILE A 164 -24.15 -9.50 36.44
N ASP A 165 -25.42 -9.16 36.16
CA ASP A 165 -26.06 -9.43 34.86
C ASP A 165 -25.51 -8.55 33.71
N ASN A 166 -24.88 -7.41 34.00
CA ASN A 166 -24.25 -6.52 33.01
C ASN A 166 -22.72 -6.58 32.97
N LEU A 167 -22.11 -7.48 33.74
CA LEU A 167 -20.66 -7.54 33.91
C LEU A 167 -19.90 -7.71 32.59
N HIS A 168 -20.36 -8.62 31.72
CA HIS A 168 -19.68 -8.93 30.46
C HIS A 168 -19.72 -7.75 29.49
N HIS A 169 -20.87 -7.08 29.37
CA HIS A 169 -21.01 -5.92 28.49
C HIS A 169 -20.07 -4.79 28.89
N GLU A 170 -20.07 -4.41 30.16
CA GLU A 170 -19.23 -3.33 30.66
C GLU A 170 -17.75 -3.68 30.54
N LEU A 171 -17.37 -4.94 30.77
CA LEU A 171 -16.00 -5.42 30.60
C LEU A 171 -15.50 -5.19 29.17
N PHE A 172 -16.24 -5.62 28.14
CA PHE A 172 -15.78 -5.48 26.76
C PHE A 172 -15.80 -4.03 26.27
N GLN A 173 -16.76 -3.21 26.72
CA GLN A 173 -16.72 -1.77 26.48
C GLN A 173 -15.44 -1.13 27.05
N HIS A 174 -15.04 -1.52 28.26
CA HIS A 174 -13.82 -1.02 28.88
C HIS A 174 -12.55 -1.50 28.19
N ILE A 175 -12.51 -2.73 27.71
CA ILE A 175 -11.38 -3.22 26.92
C ILE A 175 -11.24 -2.39 25.64
N ASN A 176 -12.33 -2.16 24.90
CA ASN A 176 -12.33 -1.30 23.71
C ASN A 176 -11.90 0.13 24.06
N PHE A 177 -12.39 0.69 25.17
CA PHE A 177 -11.96 2.00 25.65
C PHE A 177 -10.46 2.03 25.97
N ASN A 178 -9.91 1.01 26.63
CA ASN A 178 -8.48 0.93 26.95
C ASN A 178 -7.62 0.86 25.68
N LEU A 179 -8.05 0.11 24.67
CA LEU A 179 -7.40 0.07 23.35
C LEU A 179 -7.34 1.47 22.72
N MET A 180 -8.47 2.20 22.74
CA MET A 180 -8.53 3.59 22.26
C MET A 180 -7.59 4.52 23.04
N GLN A 181 -7.56 4.44 24.37
CA GLN A 181 -6.70 5.26 25.22
C GLN A 181 -5.20 4.99 25.00
N THR A 182 -4.83 3.77 24.63
CA THR A 182 -3.45 3.43 24.25
C THR A 182 -3.05 3.89 22.84
N GLY A 183 -3.94 4.56 22.10
CA GLY A 183 -3.68 5.04 20.75
C GLY A 183 -3.73 3.95 19.67
N ILE A 184 -4.20 2.75 20.01
CA ILE A 184 -4.34 1.60 19.10
C ILE A 184 -5.81 1.22 18.89
N GLY A 185 -6.69 2.21 18.96
CA GLY A 185 -8.11 2.06 18.65
C GLY A 185 -8.34 1.40 17.29
N GLY A 186 -9.25 0.43 17.24
CA GLY A 186 -9.57 -0.33 16.02
C GLY A 186 -8.54 -1.40 15.63
N ALA A 187 -7.40 -1.54 16.34
CA ALA A 187 -6.45 -2.64 16.12
C ALA A 187 -7.09 -4.01 16.43
N ALA A 188 -7.99 -4.01 17.41
CA ALA A 188 -8.92 -5.10 17.69
C ALA A 188 -10.22 -4.54 18.24
N ASP A 189 -11.33 -5.24 17.98
CA ASP A 189 -12.66 -4.89 18.44
C ASP A 189 -13.31 -6.08 19.15
N PHE A 190 -13.87 -5.83 20.32
CA PHE A 190 -14.61 -6.81 21.13
C PHE A 190 -16.09 -6.43 21.10
N ILE A 191 -16.91 -7.18 20.35
CA ILE A 191 -18.33 -6.92 20.17
C ILE A 191 -19.12 -7.95 20.96
N PHE A 192 -19.79 -7.50 22.01
CA PHE A 192 -20.59 -8.34 22.90
C PHE A 192 -22.04 -8.44 22.42
N ASP A 193 -22.56 -9.67 22.32
CA ASP A 193 -23.96 -9.98 22.10
C ASP A 193 -24.64 -10.40 23.41
N PHE A 194 -25.51 -9.53 23.91
CA PHE A 194 -26.29 -9.75 25.13
C PHE A 194 -27.22 -10.96 25.07
N LYS A 195 -27.76 -11.29 23.89
CA LYS A 195 -28.79 -12.34 23.78
C LYS A 195 -28.18 -13.72 23.90
N GLU A 196 -26.99 -13.88 23.35
CA GLU A 196 -26.32 -15.18 23.26
C GLU A 196 -25.19 -15.33 24.28
N ASP A 197 -24.89 -14.29 25.06
CA ASP A 197 -23.73 -14.19 25.96
C ASP A 197 -22.43 -14.57 25.24
N LYS A 198 -22.24 -13.95 24.08
CA LYS A 198 -21.09 -14.18 23.19
C LYS A 198 -20.31 -12.91 22.99
N VAL A 199 -19.00 -13.06 22.79
CA VAL A 199 -18.16 -11.98 22.29
C VAL A 199 -17.54 -12.40 20.96
N GLU A 200 -17.69 -11.52 19.98
CA GLU A 200 -16.92 -11.56 18.75
C GLU A 200 -15.68 -10.70 18.93
N ILE A 201 -14.51 -11.30 18.70
CA ILE A 201 -13.23 -10.61 18.76
C ILE A 201 -12.70 -10.55 17.32
N THR A 202 -12.60 -9.33 16.79
CA THR A 202 -12.03 -9.06 15.46
C THR A 202 -10.69 -8.39 15.63
N VAL A 203 -9.65 -8.94 15.00
CA VAL A 203 -8.28 -8.47 15.06
C VAL A 203 -7.82 -8.11 13.65
N GLN A 204 -7.20 -6.94 13.48
CA GLN A 204 -6.67 -6.52 12.18
C GLN A 204 -5.55 -7.45 11.70
N LYS A 205 -5.32 -7.48 10.38
CA LYS A 205 -4.39 -8.42 9.70
C LYS A 205 -2.96 -8.41 10.28
N ASN A 206 -2.48 -7.26 10.75
CA ASN A 206 -1.12 -7.06 11.26
C ASN A 206 -1.03 -7.03 12.80
N VAL A 207 -2.09 -7.46 13.48
CA VAL A 207 -2.22 -7.41 14.94
C VAL A 207 -2.35 -8.83 15.50
N GLU A 208 -1.74 -9.04 16.66
CA GLU A 208 -1.83 -10.28 17.45
C GLU A 208 -2.27 -9.94 18.87
N LEU A 209 -3.27 -10.65 19.40
CA LEU A 209 -3.65 -10.58 20.81
C LEU A 209 -3.09 -11.80 21.54
N GLU A 210 -2.11 -11.59 22.40
CA GLU A 210 -1.46 -12.64 23.18
C GLU A 210 -2.05 -12.67 24.60
N PHE A 211 -2.77 -13.75 24.90
CA PHE A 211 -3.32 -14.07 26.20
C PHE A 211 -2.47 -15.15 26.86
N ARG A 212 -1.96 -14.86 28.05
CA ARG A 212 -1.22 -15.84 28.86
C ARG A 212 -1.95 -16.12 30.16
N LEU A 213 -2.05 -17.39 30.53
CA LEU A 213 -2.74 -17.83 31.75
C LEU A 213 -2.15 -17.20 33.00
N LEU A 214 -0.84 -16.91 32.99
CA LEU A 214 -0.15 -16.24 34.09
C LEU A 214 -0.67 -14.82 34.35
N TYR A 215 -1.18 -14.14 33.32
CA TYR A 215 -1.52 -12.71 33.35
C TYR A 215 -3.02 -12.42 33.25
N ALA A 216 -3.79 -13.35 32.67
CA ALA A 216 -5.24 -13.22 32.49
C ALA A 216 -6.02 -14.51 32.78
N PRO A 217 -5.81 -15.19 33.93
CA PRO A 217 -6.40 -16.51 34.18
C PRO A 217 -7.94 -16.52 34.20
N ILE A 218 -8.58 -15.49 34.74
CA ILE A 218 -10.04 -15.42 34.86
C ILE A 218 -10.64 -15.04 33.50
N PHE A 219 -10.07 -14.03 32.84
CA PHE A 219 -10.52 -13.58 31.52
C PHE A 219 -10.41 -14.69 30.48
N MET A 220 -9.29 -15.43 30.49
CA MET A 220 -9.11 -16.58 29.60
C MET A 220 -10.11 -17.70 29.90
N ARG A 221 -10.37 -18.00 31.17
CA ARG A 221 -11.40 -18.98 31.55
C ARG A 221 -12.79 -18.56 31.06
N MET A 222 -13.13 -17.29 31.20
CA MET A 222 -14.37 -16.71 30.68
C MET A 222 -14.50 -16.90 29.16
N LEU A 223 -13.39 -16.77 28.41
CA LEU A 223 -13.34 -17.03 26.96
C LEU A 223 -13.19 -18.52 26.59
N SER A 224 -13.29 -19.44 27.56
CA SER A 224 -13.06 -20.89 27.39
C SER A 224 -11.64 -21.27 26.93
N MET A 225 -10.62 -20.46 27.25
CA MET A 225 -9.22 -20.71 26.90
C MET A 225 -8.48 -21.36 28.08
N THR A 226 -7.95 -22.56 27.87
CA THR A 226 -7.30 -23.38 28.92
C THR A 226 -5.78 -23.44 28.85
N LYS A 227 -5.17 -22.74 27.87
CA LYS A 227 -3.73 -22.60 27.66
C LYS A 227 -3.43 -21.22 27.07
N ASP A 228 -2.16 -20.83 27.03
CA ASP A 228 -1.74 -19.60 26.35
C ASP A 228 -2.21 -19.60 24.87
N VAL A 229 -2.78 -18.48 24.44
CA VAL A 229 -3.43 -18.32 23.14
C VAL A 229 -2.99 -17.01 22.49
N VAL A 230 -2.73 -17.08 21.19
CA VAL A 230 -2.57 -15.91 20.33
C VAL A 230 -3.76 -15.86 19.37
N LEU A 231 -4.53 -14.77 19.39
CA LEU A 231 -5.63 -14.54 18.46
C LEU A 231 -5.20 -13.64 17.31
N THR A 232 -5.65 -14.02 16.12
CA THR A 232 -5.51 -13.27 14.86
C THR A 232 -6.81 -13.40 14.06
N GLY A 233 -7.18 -12.38 13.28
CA GLY A 233 -8.41 -12.40 12.50
C GLY A 233 -9.67 -12.35 13.37
N LYS A 234 -10.73 -13.03 12.94
CA LYS A 234 -12.05 -13.02 13.60
C LYS A 234 -12.31 -14.32 14.36
N THR A 235 -12.70 -14.20 15.61
CA THR A 235 -13.04 -15.32 16.50
C THR A 235 -14.31 -15.04 17.28
N LEU A 236 -15.05 -16.09 17.65
CA LEU A 236 -16.29 -15.99 18.40
C LEU A 236 -16.17 -16.87 19.64
N HIS A 237 -16.48 -16.30 20.80
CA HIS A 237 -16.39 -16.99 22.08
C HIS A 237 -17.74 -16.93 22.79
N VAL A 238 -18.25 -18.10 23.18
CA VAL A 238 -19.35 -18.22 24.16
C VAL A 238 -18.75 -18.03 25.54
N LEU A 239 -19.30 -17.10 26.31
CA LEU A 239 -18.74 -16.74 27.61
C LEU A 239 -19.11 -17.79 28.66
N GLN A 240 -18.12 -18.19 29.45
CA GLN A 240 -18.31 -19.05 30.60
C GLN A 240 -18.58 -18.20 31.83
N LYS A 241 -19.47 -18.69 32.69
CA LYS A 241 -19.63 -18.12 34.03
C LYS A 241 -18.33 -18.27 34.81
N VAL A 242 -17.90 -17.19 35.43
CA VAL A 242 -16.71 -17.13 36.28
C VAL A 242 -17.10 -16.74 37.70
N ASP A 243 -16.36 -17.26 38.68
CA ASP A 243 -16.67 -17.05 40.11
C ASP A 243 -16.43 -15.61 40.58
N ARG A 244 -15.67 -14.83 39.81
CA ARG A 244 -15.39 -13.42 40.06
C ARG A 244 -15.00 -12.69 38.76
N PRO A 245 -15.15 -11.36 38.68
CA PRO A 245 -14.73 -10.58 37.53
C PRO A 245 -13.21 -10.62 37.26
N PRO A 246 -12.76 -10.53 35.99
CA PRO A 246 -11.34 -10.43 35.63
C PRO A 246 -10.81 -9.00 35.88
N LEU A 247 -10.51 -8.67 37.13
CA LEU A 247 -10.02 -7.34 37.54
C LEU A 247 -8.51 -7.23 37.43
N ASN A 248 -8.00 -6.13 36.85
CA ASN A 248 -6.56 -5.83 36.71
C ASN A 248 -5.72 -6.91 35.99
N GLU A 249 -6.37 -7.87 35.33
CA GLU A 249 -5.72 -8.79 34.42
C GLU A 249 -5.29 -8.07 33.15
N TYR A 250 -4.32 -8.62 32.44
CA TYR A 250 -3.81 -7.99 31.23
C TYR A 250 -3.42 -8.99 30.16
N PHE A 251 -3.53 -8.54 28.92
CA PHE A 251 -3.07 -9.23 27.74
C PHE A 251 -2.19 -8.30 26.92
N ARG A 252 -1.40 -8.89 26.02
CA ARG A 252 -0.50 -8.13 25.16
C ARG A 252 -1.10 -8.00 23.78
N VAL A 253 -1.09 -6.79 23.24
CA VAL A 253 -1.38 -6.51 21.84
C VAL A 253 -0.07 -6.25 21.13
N SER A 254 0.21 -7.01 20.08
CA SER A 254 1.40 -6.79 19.25
C SER A 254 0.97 -6.33 17.88
N ILE A 255 1.47 -5.18 17.43
CA ILE A 255 1.22 -4.64 16.10
C ILE A 255 2.51 -4.72 15.30
N THR A 256 2.46 -5.33 14.13
CA THR A 256 3.59 -5.42 13.21
C THR A 256 3.41 -4.41 12.08
N ASP A 257 4.18 -3.33 12.11
CA ASP A 257 4.22 -2.36 11.02
C ASP A 257 5.25 -2.82 9.99
N LYS A 258 4.80 -3.10 8.77
CA LYS A 258 5.67 -3.46 7.65
C LYS A 258 5.91 -2.24 6.77
N PRO A 259 7.15 -2.04 6.27
CA PRO A 259 7.38 -1.02 5.27
C PRO A 259 6.57 -1.30 4.01
N THR A 260 6.08 -0.24 3.38
CA THR A 260 5.32 -0.30 2.14
C THR A 260 6.03 0.46 1.04
N ILE A 261 6.00 -0.09 -0.17
CA ILE A 261 6.55 0.56 -1.36
C ILE A 261 5.53 0.61 -2.49
N PRO A 262 5.50 1.70 -3.27
CA PRO A 262 4.77 1.73 -4.52
C PRO A 262 5.48 0.86 -5.55
N GLU A 263 4.84 -0.21 -5.99
CA GLU A 263 5.29 -1.02 -7.12
C GLU A 263 4.37 -0.78 -8.33
N LYS A 264 4.99 -0.56 -9.49
CA LYS A 264 4.27 -0.55 -10.77
C LYS A 264 4.00 -1.98 -11.19
N VAL A 265 2.73 -2.35 -11.23
CA VAL A 265 2.29 -3.66 -11.69
C VAL A 265 1.48 -3.52 -12.97
N LYS A 266 1.74 -4.41 -13.93
CA LYS A 266 0.92 -4.50 -15.14
C LYS A 266 -0.40 -5.16 -14.77
N LYS A 267 -1.50 -4.47 -15.06
CA LYS A 267 -2.85 -4.99 -14.94
C LYS A 267 -3.46 -5.10 -16.33
N THR A 268 -4.11 -6.22 -16.60
CA THR A 268 -4.88 -6.43 -17.83
C THR A 268 -6.36 -6.52 -17.47
N GLU A 269 -7.17 -5.67 -18.10
CA GLU A 269 -8.62 -5.71 -18.00
C GLU A 269 -9.21 -6.23 -19.31
N HIS A 270 -10.10 -7.21 -19.21
CA HIS A 270 -10.93 -7.67 -20.32
C HIS A 270 -12.27 -6.96 -20.24
N LEU A 271 -12.62 -6.25 -21.30
CA LEU A 271 -13.75 -5.33 -21.34
C LEU A 271 -14.69 -5.72 -22.47
N GLU A 272 -15.98 -5.58 -22.20
CA GLU A 272 -17.05 -5.86 -23.16
C GLU A 272 -17.96 -4.64 -23.25
N LEU A 273 -18.29 -4.25 -24.48
CA LEU A 273 -19.31 -3.27 -24.80
C LEU A 273 -20.68 -3.93 -24.66
N GLU A 274 -21.68 -3.13 -24.29
CA GLU A 274 -23.06 -3.59 -24.19
C GLU A 274 -23.57 -3.98 -25.58
N VAL A 275 -24.24 -5.14 -25.66
CA VAL A 275 -24.81 -5.62 -26.91
C VAL A 275 -26.06 -4.81 -27.22
N GLY A 276 -26.14 -4.28 -28.44
CA GLY A 276 -27.28 -3.48 -28.85
C GLY A 276 -26.95 -2.49 -29.97
N PHE A 277 -27.88 -1.55 -30.13
CA PHE A 277 -27.84 -0.56 -31.19
C PHE A 277 -27.47 0.81 -30.63
N TYR A 278 -26.36 1.35 -31.13
CA TYR A 278 -25.88 2.68 -30.79
C TYR A 278 -26.26 3.65 -31.90
N LYS A 279 -26.95 4.74 -31.52
CA LYS A 279 -27.61 5.66 -32.46
C LYS A 279 -26.68 6.65 -33.14
N ASN A 280 -25.44 6.80 -32.64
CA ASN A 280 -24.42 7.67 -33.20
C ASN A 280 -23.03 7.28 -32.64
N SER A 281 -21.98 7.89 -33.19
CA SER A 281 -20.59 7.63 -32.81
C SER A 281 -20.25 8.11 -31.40
N GLU A 282 -20.85 9.19 -30.92
CA GLU A 282 -20.63 9.70 -29.57
C GLU A 282 -21.12 8.71 -28.49
N GLN A 283 -22.32 8.16 -28.68
CA GLN A 283 -22.88 7.13 -27.80
C GLN A 283 -22.03 5.85 -27.82
N PHE A 284 -21.52 5.47 -29.00
CA PHE A 284 -20.67 4.28 -29.14
C PHE A 284 -19.27 4.49 -28.55
N PHE A 285 -18.66 5.65 -28.74
CA PHE A 285 -17.33 5.93 -28.23
C PHE A 285 -17.30 6.15 -26.72
N SER A 286 -18.35 6.73 -26.14
CA SER A 286 -18.49 6.90 -24.69
C SER A 286 -18.66 5.58 -23.92
N SER A 287 -18.98 4.48 -24.62
CA SER A 287 -19.12 3.17 -23.98
C SER A 287 -17.77 2.45 -23.74
N PHE A 288 -16.69 2.94 -24.34
CA PHE A 288 -15.35 2.41 -24.07
C PHE A 288 -14.78 3.02 -22.78
N LYS A 289 -14.25 2.15 -21.92
CA LYS A 289 -13.44 2.55 -20.77
C LYS A 289 -11.99 2.74 -21.19
N HIS A 290 -11.33 3.75 -20.59
CA HIS A 290 -9.90 4.06 -20.72
C HIS A 290 -9.42 4.54 -22.09
N LEU A 291 -10.31 4.65 -23.08
CA LEU A 291 -9.99 5.00 -24.45
C LEU A 291 -10.75 6.27 -24.84
N ALA A 292 -10.08 7.17 -25.54
CA ALA A 292 -10.70 8.36 -26.10
C ALA A 292 -10.73 8.26 -27.63
N PHE A 293 -11.84 8.67 -28.22
CA PHE A 293 -12.03 8.61 -29.66
C PHE A 293 -12.37 9.99 -30.22
N ASN A 294 -11.87 10.26 -31.42
CA ASN A 294 -12.25 11.43 -32.21
C ASN A 294 -12.66 10.99 -33.61
N HIS A 295 -13.77 11.53 -34.09
CA HIS A 295 -14.20 11.33 -35.47
C HIS A 295 -13.42 12.27 -36.41
N LEU A 296 -12.94 11.76 -37.55
CA LEU A 296 -12.28 12.56 -38.58
C LEU A 296 -13.22 12.78 -39.78
N ALA A 297 -12.94 13.82 -40.59
CA ALA A 297 -13.79 14.25 -41.71
C ALA A 297 -14.03 13.16 -42.80
N ASN A 298 -13.24 12.08 -42.82
CA ASN A 298 -13.30 11.01 -43.82
C ASN A 298 -13.86 9.68 -43.26
N ASN A 299 -14.75 9.73 -42.26
CA ASN A 299 -15.27 8.54 -41.56
C ASN A 299 -14.19 7.66 -40.88
N LYS A 300 -12.96 8.19 -40.76
CA LYS A 300 -11.88 7.55 -40.00
C LYS A 300 -12.06 7.83 -38.51
N VAL A 301 -11.65 6.85 -37.71
CA VAL A 301 -11.71 6.93 -36.26
C VAL A 301 -10.30 7.10 -35.73
N LYS A 302 -10.08 8.16 -34.98
CA LYS A 302 -8.83 8.37 -34.25
C LYS A 302 -9.01 7.85 -32.84
N ILE A 303 -8.22 6.87 -32.43
CA ILE A 303 -8.19 6.35 -31.05
C ILE A 303 -6.96 6.92 -30.33
N HIS A 304 -7.16 7.37 -29.11
CA HIS A 304 -6.10 7.76 -28.18
C HIS A 304 -6.04 6.75 -27.03
N ILE A 305 -4.86 6.16 -26.88
CA ILE A 305 -4.52 5.15 -25.87
C ILE A 305 -3.49 5.80 -24.93
N PRO A 306 -3.65 5.69 -23.61
CA PRO A 306 -2.65 6.21 -22.66
C PRO A 306 -1.25 5.67 -22.96
N ASP A 307 -0.21 6.50 -22.82
CA ASP A 307 1.14 6.24 -23.34
C ASP A 307 1.80 4.95 -22.83
N THR A 308 1.50 4.54 -21.60
CA THR A 308 2.04 3.31 -20.98
C THR A 308 1.13 2.09 -21.15
N SER A 309 0.05 2.22 -21.92
CA SER A 309 -0.96 1.19 -22.10
C SER A 309 -0.81 0.45 -23.42
N THR A 310 -1.39 -0.74 -23.50
CA THR A 310 -1.52 -1.52 -24.73
C THR A 310 -2.94 -2.04 -24.82
N VAL A 311 -3.58 -1.86 -25.97
CA VAL A 311 -4.94 -2.33 -26.24
C VAL A 311 -4.90 -3.47 -27.23
N ASN A 312 -5.64 -4.53 -26.94
CA ASN A 312 -5.92 -5.59 -27.90
C ASN A 312 -7.42 -5.57 -28.23
N LEU A 313 -7.73 -5.19 -29.46
CA LEU A 313 -9.06 -5.27 -30.04
C LEU A 313 -9.30 -6.69 -30.56
N GLN A 314 -10.42 -7.31 -30.21
CA GLN A 314 -10.82 -8.57 -30.85
C GLN A 314 -11.16 -8.32 -32.32
N ASP A 315 -10.97 -9.30 -33.20
CA ASP A 315 -11.08 -9.17 -34.66
C ASP A 315 -12.37 -8.45 -35.10
N GLY A 316 -13.55 -8.85 -34.58
CA GLY A 316 -14.80 -8.21 -34.97
C GLY A 316 -14.89 -6.73 -34.59
N LEU A 317 -14.35 -6.34 -33.43
CA LEU A 317 -14.32 -4.94 -33.00
C LEU A 317 -13.23 -4.14 -33.75
N ARG A 318 -12.09 -4.76 -34.02
CA ARG A 318 -11.02 -4.19 -34.86
C ARG A 318 -11.56 -3.84 -36.24
N ASP A 319 -12.25 -4.78 -36.88
CA ASP A 319 -12.78 -4.63 -38.23
C ASP A 319 -13.90 -3.58 -38.26
N LEU A 320 -14.78 -3.58 -37.25
CA LEU A 320 -15.81 -2.55 -37.07
C LEU A 320 -15.20 -1.14 -36.97
N LEU A 321 -14.12 -0.98 -36.20
CA LEU A 321 -13.44 0.30 -36.04
C LEU A 321 -12.62 0.69 -37.29
N GLY A 322 -12.15 -0.29 -38.07
CA GLY A 322 -11.40 -0.10 -39.30
C GLY A 322 -9.88 -0.13 -39.12
N PHE A 323 -9.39 -0.71 -38.02
CA PHE A 323 -7.94 -0.83 -37.76
C PHE A 323 -7.34 -2.07 -38.44
N LYS A 324 -6.12 -1.97 -38.94
CA LYS A 324 -5.41 -3.12 -39.53
C LYS A 324 -4.77 -4.05 -38.49
N LYS A 325 -4.39 -3.49 -37.33
CA LYS A 325 -3.72 -4.22 -36.25
C LYS A 325 -4.69 -4.43 -35.11
N SER A 326 -4.69 -5.64 -34.54
CA SER A 326 -5.45 -5.95 -33.33
C SER A 326 -4.79 -5.35 -32.09
N THR A 327 -3.46 -5.24 -32.07
CA THR A 327 -2.69 -4.66 -30.97
C THR A 327 -2.29 -3.21 -31.29
N LEU A 328 -2.66 -2.31 -30.40
CA LEU A 328 -2.36 -0.88 -30.46
C LEU A 328 -1.62 -0.46 -29.18
N TYR A 329 -0.47 0.18 -29.32
CA TYR A 329 0.35 0.66 -28.20
C TYR A 329 -0.06 2.08 -27.77
N GLY A 330 0.49 2.58 -26.67
CA GLY A 330 0.25 3.95 -26.21
C GLY A 330 0.46 5.00 -27.30
N GLY A 331 -0.34 6.06 -27.23
CA GLY A 331 -0.37 7.14 -28.20
C GLY A 331 -1.63 7.10 -29.08
N THR A 332 -1.49 7.66 -30.28
CA THR A 332 -2.63 7.96 -31.15
C THR A 332 -2.58 7.12 -32.43
N HIS A 333 -3.69 6.47 -32.78
CA HIS A 333 -3.83 5.65 -34.00
C HIS A 333 -5.03 6.09 -34.83
N ILE A 334 -4.92 5.94 -36.16
CA ILE A 334 -5.95 6.33 -37.16
C ILE A 334 -6.22 5.16 -38.10
#